data_AF-D6SRA1-F1
#
_entry.id   AF-D6SRA1-F1
#
_cell.length_a   1.000
_cell.length_b   1.000
_cell.length_c   1.000
_cell.angle_alpha   90.00
_cell.angle_beta   90.00
_cell.angle_gamma   90.00
#
_symmetry.space_group_name_H-M   'P 1'
#
loop_
_entity.id
_entity.type
_entity.pdbx_description
1 polymer ?
#
loop_
_entity_poly.entity_id
_entity_poly.type
_entity_poly.pdbx_seq_one_letter_code
_entity_poly.pdbx_strand_id
1 'polypeptide(L)'
;MHGNSNLLETAARILGVEVWAAGSEIRYSYYRLMSMYHPDKNPGDPEAQRLSALINEARDILLGKETRASLIKDPVLVSQFLNTPVEEGEVLSYNEWLKSRFYDIKGCSIWPG
;
A
#
# COMPACT_ATOMS: atom_id res chain seq x y z
N MET A 1 14.64 -5.76 24.14
CA MET A 1 14.10 -4.70 23.26
C MET A 1 13.33 -5.38 22.14
N HIS A 2 11.99 -5.47 22.19
CA HIS A 2 11.18 -6.17 21.17
C HIS A 2 9.86 -5.45 20.83
N GLY A 3 9.71 -4.16 21.16
CA GLY A 3 8.42 -3.44 21.01
C GLY A 3 8.08 -2.96 19.59
N ASN A 4 9.07 -2.74 18.71
CA ASN A 4 8.84 -2.13 17.39
C ASN A 4 8.82 -3.13 16.23
N SER A 5 9.38 -4.33 16.40
CA SER A 5 9.48 -5.32 15.32
C SER A 5 8.12 -5.79 14.82
N ASN A 6 7.15 -5.95 15.73
CA ASN A 6 5.82 -6.44 15.39
C ASN A 6 5.02 -5.46 14.51
N LEU A 7 5.21 -4.16 14.69
CA LEU A 7 4.55 -3.13 13.88
C LEU A 7 5.09 -3.10 12.45
N LEU A 8 6.41 -3.21 12.29
CA LEU A 8 7.06 -3.25 10.98
C LEU A 8 6.65 -4.51 10.20
N GLU A 9 6.64 -5.67 10.87
CA GLU A 9 6.17 -6.93 10.27
C GLU A 9 4.71 -6.84 9.83
N THR A 10 3.85 -6.26 10.66
CA THR A 10 2.42 -6.12 10.34
C THR A 10 2.22 -5.14 9.17
N ALA A 11 2.92 -4.01 9.18
CA ALA A 11 2.89 -3.04 8.08
C ALA A 11 3.39 -3.65 6.75
N ALA A 12 4.47 -4.43 6.79
CA ALA A 12 5.02 -5.16 5.66
C ALA A 12 3.99 -6.16 5.09
N ARG A 13 3.31 -6.91 5.96
CA ARG A 13 2.24 -7.85 5.57
C ARG A 13 1.04 -7.15 4.95
N ILE A 14 0.60 -6.00 5.49
CA ILE A 14 -0.51 -5.22 4.93
C ILE A 14 -0.15 -4.72 3.52
N LEU A 15 1.06 -4.22 3.32
CA LEU A 15 1.51 -3.83 1.99
C LEU A 15 1.96 -5.02 1.12
N GLY A 16 2.01 -6.25 1.63
CA GLY A 16 2.53 -7.40 0.87
C GLY A 16 3.97 -7.20 0.37
N VAL A 17 4.81 -6.52 1.16
CA VAL A 17 6.23 -6.30 0.88
C VAL A 17 7.09 -6.87 2.00
N GLU A 18 8.40 -6.96 1.79
CA GLU A 18 9.36 -7.29 2.84
C GLU A 18 9.52 -6.14 3.85
N VAL A 19 9.85 -6.47 5.11
CA VAL A 19 10.08 -5.48 6.18
C VAL A 19 11.15 -4.45 5.81
N TRP A 20 12.11 -4.87 4.97
CA TRP A 20 13.24 -4.07 4.51
C TRP A 20 13.14 -3.73 3.01
N ALA A 21 11.93 -3.79 2.44
CA ALA A 21 11.70 -3.48 1.03
C ALA A 21 12.15 -2.05 0.70
N ALA A 22 12.59 -1.84 -0.54
CA ALA A 22 13.02 -0.52 -0.98
C ALA A 22 11.83 0.45 -0.99
N GLY A 23 12.11 1.74 -0.77
CA GLY A 23 11.05 2.77 -0.78
C GLY A 23 10.24 2.82 -2.09
N SER A 24 10.82 2.40 -3.22
CA SER A 24 10.11 2.23 -4.50
C SER A 24 9.07 1.13 -4.47
N GLU A 25 9.38 -0.02 -3.86
CA GLU A 25 8.49 -1.17 -3.72
C GLU A 25 7.34 -0.83 -2.77
N ILE A 26 7.64 -0.18 -1.64
CA ILE A 26 6.65 0.32 -0.68
C ILE A 26 5.66 1.27 -1.37
N ARG A 27 6.18 2.26 -2.13
CA ARG A 27 5.35 3.22 -2.87
C ARG A 27 4.46 2.51 -3.89
N TYR A 28 5.02 1.56 -4.63
CA TYR A 28 4.29 0.83 -5.64
C TYR A 28 3.13 0.02 -5.05
N SER A 29 3.39 -0.78 -4.01
CA SER A 29 2.34 -1.54 -3.35
C SER A 29 1.27 -0.63 -2.74
N TYR A 30 1.69 0.48 -2.12
CA TYR A 30 0.78 1.51 -1.64
C TYR A 30 -0.15 2.02 -2.76
N TYR A 31 0.37 2.35 -3.94
CA TYR A 31 -0.46 2.80 -5.06
C TYR A 31 -1.42 1.71 -5.55
N ARG A 32 -0.97 0.45 -5.58
CA ARG A 32 -1.81 -0.70 -5.98
C ARG A 32 -3.01 -0.84 -5.05
N LEU A 33 -2.75 -0.94 -3.75
CA LEU A 33 -3.78 -1.10 -2.73
C LEU A 33 -4.70 0.12 -2.67
N MET A 34 -4.15 1.33 -2.74
CA MET A 34 -4.97 2.54 -2.77
C MET A 34 -5.87 2.58 -4.01
N SER A 35 -5.42 2.07 -5.16
CA SER A 35 -6.24 2.03 -6.36
C SER A 35 -7.43 1.07 -6.27
N MET A 36 -7.37 0.08 -5.37
CA MET A 36 -8.43 -0.90 -5.10
C MET A 36 -9.37 -0.40 -4.00
N TYR A 37 -8.83 0.17 -2.91
CA TYR A 37 -9.58 0.55 -1.71
C TYR A 37 -9.86 2.06 -1.61
N HIS A 38 -9.63 2.86 -2.65
CA HIS A 38 -9.89 4.31 -2.59
C HIS A 38 -11.39 4.57 -2.34
N PRO A 39 -11.76 5.47 -1.41
CA PRO A 39 -13.17 5.81 -1.16
C PRO A 39 -13.86 6.37 -2.42
N ASP A 40 -13.18 7.19 -3.24
CA ASP A 40 -13.75 7.73 -4.47
C ASP A 40 -14.12 6.65 -5.50
N LYS A 41 -13.40 5.52 -5.50
CA LYS A 41 -13.67 4.39 -6.41
C LYS A 41 -14.70 3.42 -5.84
N ASN A 42 -14.88 3.43 -4.52
CA ASN A 42 -15.83 2.58 -3.80
C ASN A 42 -16.83 3.46 -3.03
N PRO A 43 -17.62 4.30 -3.73
CA PRO A 43 -18.58 5.16 -3.08
C PRO A 43 -19.65 4.30 -2.38
N GLY A 44 -19.85 4.54 -1.08
CA GLY A 44 -20.84 3.82 -0.28
C GLY A 44 -20.31 2.61 0.48
N ASP A 45 -19.01 2.27 0.33
CA ASP A 45 -18.36 1.29 1.20
C ASP A 45 -17.74 1.99 2.42
N PRO A 46 -18.31 1.82 3.63
CA PRO A 46 -17.75 2.40 4.85
C PRO A 46 -16.39 1.78 5.23
N GLU A 47 -16.09 0.57 4.75
CA GLU A 47 -14.84 -0.12 5.04
C GLU A 47 -13.69 0.39 4.15
N ALA A 48 -13.97 0.88 2.94
CA ALA A 48 -12.96 1.47 2.05
C ALA A 48 -12.17 2.60 2.73
N GLN A 49 -12.85 3.44 3.52
CA GLN A 49 -12.18 4.50 4.28
C GLN A 49 -11.26 3.95 5.38
N ARG A 50 -11.67 2.88 6.07
CA ARG A 50 -10.85 2.24 7.11
C ARG A 50 -9.65 1.51 6.52
N LEU A 51 -9.85 0.75 5.45
CA LEU A 51 -8.79 -0.01 4.79
C LEU A 51 -7.76 0.93 4.13
N SER A 52 -8.21 2.00 3.46
CA SER A 52 -7.29 3.01 2.91
C SER A 52 -6.50 3.73 4.01
N ALA A 53 -7.10 4.02 5.17
CA ALA A 53 -6.38 4.55 6.32
C ALA A 53 -5.35 3.56 6.89
N LEU A 54 -5.68 2.27 6.97
CA LEU A 54 -4.75 1.21 7.37
C LEU A 54 -3.54 1.13 6.42
N ILE A 55 -3.77 1.21 5.11
CA ILE A 55 -2.73 1.21 4.07
C ILE A 55 -1.81 2.44 4.20
N ASN A 56 -2.38 3.61 4.50
CA ASN A 56 -1.60 4.83 4.75
C ASN A 56 -0.69 4.67 5.98
N GLU A 57 -1.21 4.16 7.10
CA GLU A 57 -0.40 3.91 8.30
C GLU A 57 0.72 2.90 8.01
N ALA A 58 0.45 1.83 7.25
CA ALA A 58 1.44 0.80 6.93
C ALA A 58 2.63 1.39 6.15
N ARG A 59 2.33 2.20 5.14
CA ARG A 59 3.34 2.93 4.38
C ARG A 59 4.17 3.83 5.28
N ASP A 60 3.53 4.59 6.17
CA ASP A 60 4.23 5.58 6.99
C ASP A 60 5.12 4.94 8.05
N ILE A 61 4.73 3.78 8.60
CA ILE A 61 5.58 2.97 9.48
C ILE A 61 6.81 2.45 8.72
N LEU A 62 6.62 1.85 7.54
CA LEU A 62 7.73 1.28 6.76
C LEU A 62 8.70 2.35 6.26
N LEU A 63 8.22 3.56 5.99
CA LEU A 63 9.05 4.71 5.64
C LEU A 63 9.66 5.42 6.86
N GLY A 64 9.38 4.94 8.09
CA GLY A 64 9.88 5.54 9.32
C GLY A 64 9.34 6.96 9.59
N LYS A 65 8.22 7.34 8.98
CA LYS A 65 7.62 8.68 9.10
C LYS A 65 6.75 8.84 10.33
N GLU A 66 6.06 7.78 10.75
CA GLU A 66 5.10 7.84 11.84
C GLU A 66 5.14 6.55 12.68
N THR A 67 5.07 6.68 14.00
CA THR A 67 5.06 5.56 14.95
C THR A 67 3.76 5.46 15.74
N ARG A 68 2.88 6.46 15.66
CA ARG A 68 1.54 6.44 16.26
C ARG A 68 0.53 5.73 15.37
N ALA A 69 0.81 4.48 15.08
CA ALA A 69 -0.13 3.61 14.40
C ALA A 69 -1.21 3.14 15.38
N SER A 70 -2.47 3.44 15.07
CA SER A 70 -3.62 3.00 15.86
C SER A 70 -4.37 1.89 15.14
N LEU A 71 -4.53 2.00 13.82
CA LEU A 71 -5.23 1.02 13.00
C LEU A 71 -4.41 -0.27 12.83
N ILE A 72 -3.08 -0.16 12.68
CA ILE A 72 -2.21 -1.34 12.58
C ILE A 72 -2.17 -2.16 13.86
N LYS A 73 -2.46 -1.55 15.01
CA LYS A 73 -2.55 -2.25 16.30
C LYS A 73 -3.88 -2.97 16.50
N ASP A 74 -4.86 -2.75 15.62
CA ASP A 74 -6.14 -3.44 15.67
C ASP A 74 -6.04 -4.80 14.94
N PRO A 75 -5.96 -5.93 15.68
CA PRO A 75 -5.82 -7.23 15.06
C PRO A 75 -7.07 -7.65 14.27
N VAL A 76 -8.25 -7.10 14.61
CA VAL A 76 -9.49 -7.40 13.90
C VAL A 76 -9.45 -6.77 12.52
N LEU A 77 -9.11 -5.49 12.43
CA LEU A 77 -9.00 -4.78 11.16
C LEU A 77 -7.89 -5.38 10.28
N VAL A 78 -6.73 -5.67 10.87
CA VAL A 78 -5.61 -6.30 10.15
C VAL A 78 -6.00 -7.68 9.62
N SER A 79 -6.63 -8.52 10.43
CA SER A 79 -7.06 -9.85 9.98
C SER A 79 -8.16 -9.78 8.92
N GLN A 80 -9.11 -8.84 9.04
CA GLN A 80 -10.13 -8.58 8.03
C GLN A 80 -9.50 -8.21 6.68
N PHE A 81 -8.53 -7.30 6.69
CA PHE A 81 -7.80 -6.92 5.48
C PHE A 81 -7.05 -8.11 4.87
N LEU A 82 -6.31 -8.88 5.69
CA LEU A 82 -5.51 -10.01 5.21
C LEU A 82 -6.33 -11.21 4.73
N ASN A 83 -7.56 -11.36 5.23
CA ASN A 83 -8.49 -12.42 4.80
C ASN A 83 -9.32 -12.02 3.58
N THR A 84 -9.29 -10.75 3.17
CA THR A 84 -10.01 -10.29 1.99
C THR A 84 -9.21 -10.75 0.77
N PRO A 85 -9.77 -11.60 -0.11
CA PRO A 85 -9.08 -12.01 -1.32
C PRO A 85 -8.87 -10.76 -2.18
N VAL A 86 -7.63 -10.30 -2.28
CA VAL A 86 -7.26 -9.31 -3.27
C VAL A 86 -7.37 -10.03 -4.60
N GLU A 87 -8.38 -9.70 -5.40
CA GLU A 87 -8.43 -10.15 -6.79
C GLU A 87 -7.12 -9.71 -7.45
N GLU A 88 -6.24 -10.66 -7.74
CA GLU A 88 -5.01 -10.45 -8.53
C GLU A 88 -5.36 -10.17 -10.01
N GLY A 89 -6.40 -9.36 -10.28
CA GLY A 89 -6.77 -8.94 -11.62
C GLY A 89 -5.68 -8.03 -12.19
N GLU A 90 -5.10 -8.42 -13.34
CA GLU A 90 -4.05 -7.73 -14.12
C GLU A 90 -3.30 -6.63 -13.38
N VAL A 91 -2.64 -7.01 -12.28
CA VAL A 91 -2.00 -6.01 -11.45
C VAL A 91 -0.63 -5.69 -12.06
N LEU A 92 -0.62 -4.77 -13.04
CA LEU A 92 0.56 -4.27 -13.77
C LEU A 92 1.76 -4.15 -12.83
N SER A 93 2.87 -4.85 -13.12
CA SER A 93 4.16 -4.78 -12.41
C SER A 93 4.61 -3.34 -12.16
N TYR A 94 5.49 -3.07 -11.18
CA TYR A 94 6.02 -1.72 -10.91
C TYR A 94 6.53 -1.03 -12.17
N ASN A 95 7.21 -1.80 -13.01
CA ASN A 95 7.71 -1.34 -14.31
C ASN A 95 6.59 -1.10 -15.33
N GLU A 96 5.50 -1.85 -15.29
CA GLU A 96 4.36 -1.74 -16.21
C GLU A 96 3.42 -0.59 -15.82
N TRP A 97 3.21 -0.38 -14.52
CA TRP A 97 2.51 0.80 -13.99
C TRP A 97 3.29 2.10 -14.29
N LEU A 98 4.61 2.08 -14.12
CA LEU A 98 5.47 3.19 -14.52
C LEU A 98 5.40 3.44 -16.04
N LYS A 99 5.45 2.39 -16.85
CA LYS A 99 5.29 2.48 -18.32
C LYS A 99 3.94 3.05 -18.74
N SER A 100 2.86 2.58 -18.13
CA SER A 100 1.49 3.04 -18.44
C SER A 100 1.25 4.52 -18.09
N ARG A 101 1.86 5.01 -17.00
CA ARG A 101 1.62 6.38 -16.50
C ARG A 101 2.65 7.42 -16.93
N PHE A 102 3.89 7.01 -17.23
CA PHE A 102 5.01 7.92 -17.49
C PHE A 102 5.73 7.71 -18.83
N TYR A 103 5.30 6.74 -19.65
CA TYR A 103 5.80 6.59 -21.02
C TYR A 103 4.65 6.78 -21.99
N ASP A 104 4.73 7.83 -22.80
CA ASP A 104 3.96 7.89 -24.05
C ASP A 104 4.35 6.69 -24.92
N ILE A 105 3.49 6.30 -25.86
CA ILE A 105 3.61 5.14 -26.77
C ILE A 105 4.92 5.19 -27.62
N LYS A 106 5.70 6.26 -27.49
CA LYS A 106 7.00 6.51 -28.13
C LYS A 106 8.23 6.38 -27.21
N GLY A 107 8.07 5.96 -25.95
CA GLY A 107 9.21 5.68 -25.05
C GLY A 107 9.91 6.92 -24.49
N CYS A 108 9.31 8.10 -24.56
CA CYS A 108 9.86 9.33 -24.00
C CYS A 108 9.37 9.54 -22.56
N SER A 109 10.31 9.70 -21.62
CA SER A 109 10.03 10.09 -20.24
C SER A 109 9.44 11.49 -20.20
N ILE A 110 8.18 11.61 -19.80
CA ILE A 110 7.49 12.89 -19.56
C ILE A 110 7.86 13.45 -18.18
N TRP A 111 9.15 13.74 -17.97
CA TRP A 111 9.60 14.69 -16.95
C TRP A 111 10.41 15.78 -17.64
N PRO A 112 10.06 17.07 -17.46
CA PRO A 112 10.96 18.15 -17.83
C PRO A 112 12.13 18.09 -16.82
N GLY A 113 13.35 17.97 -17.35
CA GLY A 113 14.58 18.14 -16.58
C GLY A 113 14.75 19.57 -16.07
#